data_AF-A0A8T5S2L2-F1
#
_entry.id   AF-A0A8T5S2L2-F1
#
_cell.length_a   1.000
_cell.length_b   1.000
_cell.length_c   1.000
_cell.angle_alpha   90.00
_cell.angle_beta   90.00
_cell.angle_gamma   90.00
#
_symmetry.space_group_name_H-M   'P 1'
#
loop_
_entity.id
_entity.type
_entity.pdbx_description
1 polymer ?
#
loop_
_entity_poly.entity_id
_entity_poly.type
_entity_poly.pdbx_seq_one_letter_code
_entity_poly.pdbx_strand_id
1 'polypeptide(L)'
;MNKIKIKDSIISNIINYLEDNFKDNIISVFGIGSYFDKTLPSDWKITDIDVIAILNSFDKIPKLEWTEVRYETKKIENFNVWLGYNTLQGLREKDVFAHESFANYEWSLLDLKCQENSQLLYGKDIRNQLPKISDLKYDFDDIFVRSLYHLDKSLKKRKSSEKTLVSKREFTKAVFKFGFYLCKYFDKSYYLTSVHN
;
A
#
# COMPACT_ATOMS: atom_id res chain seq x y z
N MET A 1 17.43 14.04 -9.77
CA MET A 1 17.20 12.85 -8.92
C MET A 1 17.68 11.61 -9.68
N ASN A 2 18.24 10.61 -9.00
CA ASN A 2 18.73 9.39 -9.67
C ASN A 2 17.54 8.51 -10.10
N LYS A 3 17.39 8.25 -11.40
CA LYS A 3 16.48 7.21 -11.90
C LYS A 3 17.09 5.85 -11.57
N ILE A 4 16.38 5.04 -10.78
CA ILE A 4 16.72 3.63 -10.63
C ILE A 4 16.49 2.99 -12.00
N LYS A 5 17.45 2.20 -12.49
CA LYS A 5 17.38 1.57 -13.81
C LYS A 5 16.32 0.45 -13.78
N ILE A 6 15.07 0.84 -13.97
CA ILE A 6 13.93 -0.07 -14.02
C ILE A 6 13.81 -0.61 -15.43
N LYS A 7 13.83 -1.93 -15.58
CA LYS A 7 13.67 -2.63 -16.87
C LYS A 7 12.21 -2.89 -17.26
N ASP A 8 11.28 -2.52 -16.38
CA ASP A 8 9.85 -2.76 -16.53
C ASP A 8 9.16 -1.56 -17.19
N SER A 9 8.51 -1.78 -18.33
CA SER A 9 7.84 -0.74 -19.10
C SER A 9 6.64 -0.15 -18.37
N ILE A 10 5.88 -0.96 -17.63
CA ILE A 10 4.69 -0.51 -16.89
C ILE A 10 5.12 0.39 -15.74
N ILE A 11 6.15 0.00 -15.00
CA ILE A 11 6.69 0.84 -13.92
C ILE A 11 7.28 2.14 -14.48
N SER A 12 7.95 2.08 -15.63
CA SER A 12 8.45 3.28 -16.31
C SER A 12 7.31 4.22 -16.70
N ASN A 13 6.18 3.69 -17.20
CA ASN A 13 4.99 4.47 -17.51
C ASN A 13 4.37 5.12 -16.26
N ILE A 14 4.31 4.39 -15.14
CA ILE A 14 3.84 4.93 -13.85
C ILE A 14 4.74 6.07 -13.38
N ILE A 15 6.07 5.89 -13.43
CA ILE A 15 7.02 6.93 -13.01
C ILE A 15 6.92 8.15 -13.91
N ASN A 16 6.89 7.98 -15.23
CA ASN A 16 6.73 9.10 -16.16
C ASN A 16 5.43 9.86 -15.90
N TYR A 17 4.32 9.14 -15.67
CA TYR A 17 3.06 9.76 -15.29
C TYR A 17 3.20 10.60 -14.01
N LEU A 18 3.84 10.08 -12.96
CA LEU A 18 4.07 10.83 -11.73
C LEU A 18 4.98 12.04 -11.98
N GLU A 19 6.09 11.88 -12.71
CA GLU A 19 7.02 12.95 -13.05
C GLU A 19 6.32 14.09 -13.81
N ASP A 20 5.48 13.77 -14.79
CA ASP A 20 4.77 14.76 -15.61
C ASP A 20 3.81 15.63 -14.78
N ASN A 21 3.16 15.02 -13.78
CA ASN A 21 2.13 15.70 -12.96
C ASN A 21 2.72 16.39 -11.72
N PHE A 22 3.76 15.81 -11.10
CA PHE A 22 4.25 16.25 -9.80
C PHE A 22 5.66 16.84 -9.84
N LYS A 23 6.50 16.44 -10.81
CA LYS A 23 7.88 16.95 -11.03
C LYS A 23 8.68 16.96 -9.72
N ASP A 24 9.26 18.12 -9.38
CA ASP A 24 10.10 18.33 -8.19
C ASP A 24 9.35 18.16 -6.85
N ASN A 25 8.02 17.96 -6.89
CA ASN A 25 7.25 17.63 -5.70
C ASN A 25 7.48 16.19 -5.23
N ILE A 26 8.00 15.30 -6.09
CA ILE A 26 8.24 13.89 -5.73
C ILE A 26 9.51 13.80 -4.89
N ILE A 27 9.40 13.19 -3.71
CA ILE A 27 10.54 12.81 -2.86
C ILE A 27 10.97 11.38 -3.20
N SER A 28 10.00 10.46 -3.22
CA SER A 28 10.22 9.03 -3.43
C SER A 28 8.98 8.35 -4.00
N VAL A 29 9.16 7.21 -4.68
CA VAL A 29 8.08 6.34 -5.14
C VAL A 29 8.42 4.90 -4.77
N PHE A 30 7.50 4.22 -4.10
CA PHE A 30 7.63 2.82 -3.72
C PHE A 30 6.54 1.97 -4.37
N GLY A 31 6.91 0.77 -4.79
CA GLY A 31 5.98 -0.29 -5.17
C GLY A 31 5.77 -1.24 -4.00
N ILE A 32 4.53 -1.61 -3.73
CA ILE A 32 4.16 -2.54 -2.64
C ILE A 32 3.24 -3.65 -3.17
N GLY A 33 3.10 -4.72 -2.38
CA GLY A 33 2.19 -5.81 -2.70
C GLY A 33 2.69 -6.73 -3.81
N SER A 34 1.79 -7.58 -4.30
CA SER A 34 2.15 -8.79 -5.06
C SER A 34 2.87 -8.55 -6.38
N TYR A 35 2.75 -7.36 -7.00
CA TYR A 35 3.49 -7.06 -8.22
C TYR A 35 5.01 -7.00 -7.96
N PHE A 36 5.40 -6.53 -6.78
CA PHE A 36 6.80 -6.30 -6.41
C PHE A 36 7.39 -7.44 -5.57
N ASP A 37 6.57 -8.39 -5.15
CA ASP A 37 6.99 -9.57 -4.39
C ASP A 37 7.47 -10.68 -5.35
N LYS A 38 8.79 -10.86 -5.40
CA LYS A 38 9.44 -11.85 -6.27
C LYS A 38 9.42 -13.27 -5.70
N THR A 39 8.93 -13.44 -4.47
CA THR A 39 8.88 -14.75 -3.79
C THR A 39 7.59 -15.50 -4.09
N LEU A 40 6.60 -14.83 -4.68
CA LEU A 40 5.32 -15.41 -5.04
C LEU A 40 5.47 -16.48 -6.15
N PRO A 41 4.58 -17.49 -6.16
CA PRO A 41 4.52 -18.47 -7.24
C PRO A 41 4.40 -17.82 -8.63
N SER A 42 4.98 -18.45 -9.65
CA SER A 42 4.97 -17.92 -11.03
C SER A 42 3.58 -17.88 -11.66
N ASP A 43 2.63 -18.63 -11.14
CA ASP A 43 1.21 -18.63 -11.53
C ASP A 43 0.36 -17.66 -10.69
N TRP A 44 0.98 -16.91 -9.78
CA TRP A 44 0.27 -15.90 -9.00
C TRP A 44 -0.29 -14.82 -9.93
N LYS A 45 -1.59 -14.56 -9.80
CA LYS A 45 -2.26 -13.60 -10.67
C LYS A 45 -1.93 -12.17 -10.24
N ILE A 46 -1.09 -11.50 -11.01
CA ILE A 46 -0.73 -10.10 -10.81
C ILE A 46 -1.57 -9.25 -11.77
N THR A 47 -2.65 -8.65 -11.27
CA THR A 47 -3.48 -7.70 -12.06
C THR A 47 -3.57 -6.30 -11.48
N ASP A 48 -3.16 -6.17 -10.22
CA ASP A 48 -3.22 -4.93 -9.47
C ASP A 48 -1.78 -4.52 -9.10
N ILE A 49 -1.47 -3.22 -9.25
CA ILE A 49 -0.18 -2.62 -8.92
C ILE A 49 -0.43 -1.54 -7.88
N ASP A 50 0.14 -1.71 -6.70
CA ASP A 50 0.01 -0.73 -5.61
C ASP A 50 1.30 0.09 -5.52
N VAL A 51 1.17 1.41 -5.64
CA VAL A 51 2.29 2.35 -5.62
C VAL A 51 2.03 3.46 -4.61
N ILE A 52 3.03 3.77 -3.81
CA ILE A 52 3.02 4.87 -2.84
C ILE A 52 3.97 5.95 -3.31
N ALA A 53 3.45 7.15 -3.58
CA ALA A 53 4.24 8.32 -3.93
C ALA A 53 4.36 9.26 -2.71
N ILE A 54 5.61 9.55 -2.34
CA ILE A 54 5.94 10.45 -1.25
C ILE A 54 6.22 11.83 -1.83
N LEU A 55 5.43 12.81 -1.44
CA LEU A 55 5.45 14.16 -1.99
C LEU A 55 5.85 15.20 -0.93
N ASN A 56 6.33 16.37 -1.36
CA ASN A 56 6.56 17.50 -0.44
C ASN A 56 5.23 18.13 0.02
N SER A 57 4.25 18.25 -0.88
CA SER A 57 2.89 18.72 -0.57
C SER A 57 1.82 18.07 -1.46
N PHE A 58 0.56 18.25 -1.09
CA PHE A 58 -0.60 17.75 -1.86
C PHE A 58 -1.28 18.81 -2.71
N ASP A 59 -0.71 20.02 -2.82
CA ASP A 59 -1.39 21.17 -3.45
C ASP A 59 -1.80 20.91 -4.91
N LYS A 60 -1.08 20.02 -5.59
CA LYS A 60 -1.34 19.62 -6.98
C LYS A 60 -2.29 18.44 -7.14
N ILE A 61 -2.70 17.79 -6.04
CA ILE A 61 -3.58 16.62 -6.10
C ILE A 61 -5.01 17.04 -5.74
N PRO A 62 -5.96 16.89 -6.67
CA PRO A 62 -7.34 17.27 -6.42
C PRO A 62 -7.94 16.49 -5.25
N LYS A 63 -8.71 17.20 -4.43
CA LYS A 63 -9.47 16.62 -3.33
C LYS A 63 -10.77 16.00 -3.83
N LEU A 64 -11.13 14.85 -3.26
CA LEU A 64 -12.50 14.35 -3.36
C LEU A 64 -13.36 15.02 -2.28
N GLU A 65 -14.58 15.47 -2.62
CA GLU A 65 -15.44 16.25 -1.71
C GLU A 65 -15.65 15.60 -0.35
N TRP A 66 -15.70 14.26 -0.30
CA TRP A 66 -16.02 13.48 0.89
C TRP A 66 -14.80 13.05 1.72
N THR A 67 -13.56 13.36 1.31
CA THR A 67 -12.36 12.95 2.07
C THR A 67 -11.14 13.85 1.87
N GLU A 68 -10.33 13.99 2.92
CA GLU A 68 -9.00 14.60 2.84
C GLU A 68 -7.94 13.66 2.25
N VAL A 69 -8.21 12.36 2.18
CA VAL A 69 -7.27 11.38 1.64
C VAL A 69 -7.13 11.57 0.15
N ARG A 70 -5.88 11.60 -0.33
CA ARG A 70 -5.55 11.71 -1.75
C ARG A 70 -5.07 10.35 -2.26
N TYR A 71 -5.78 9.83 -3.25
CA TYR A 71 -5.36 8.62 -3.97
C TYR A 71 -5.94 8.65 -5.38
N GLU A 72 -5.34 7.87 -6.28
CA GLU A 72 -5.83 7.70 -7.63
C GLU A 72 -5.88 6.23 -8.01
N THR A 73 -6.84 5.88 -8.85
CA THR A 73 -6.87 4.58 -9.52
C THR A 73 -6.80 4.81 -11.01
N LYS A 74 -5.89 4.11 -11.70
CA LYS A 74 -5.73 4.20 -13.15
C LYS A 74 -5.65 2.83 -13.77
N LYS A 75 -6.06 2.73 -15.01
CA LYS A 75 -5.76 1.57 -15.84
C LYS A 75 -4.58 1.93 -16.73
N ILE A 76 -3.47 1.21 -16.58
CA ILE A 76 -2.30 1.32 -17.44
C ILE A 76 -2.12 -0.05 -18.09
N GLU A 77 -2.29 -0.09 -19.41
CA GLU A 77 -2.35 -1.34 -20.16
C GLU A 77 -3.42 -2.29 -19.59
N ASN A 78 -3.03 -3.48 -19.14
CA ASN A 78 -3.92 -4.49 -18.56
C ASN A 78 -3.94 -4.48 -17.03
N PHE A 79 -3.27 -3.52 -16.39
CA PHE A 79 -3.13 -3.43 -14.94
C PHE A 79 -4.03 -2.35 -14.34
N ASN A 80 -4.61 -2.66 -13.18
CA ASN A 80 -5.20 -1.64 -12.32
C ASN A 80 -4.11 -1.11 -11.40
N VAL A 81 -3.76 0.15 -11.54
CA VAL A 81 -2.77 0.82 -10.72
C VAL A 81 -3.50 1.63 -9.66
N TRP A 82 -3.21 1.35 -8.39
CA TRP A 82 -3.62 2.18 -7.27
C TRP A 82 -2.42 3.02 -6.81
N LEU A 83 -2.62 4.34 -6.76
CA LEU A 83 -1.63 5.33 -6.36
C LEU A 83 -2.07 5.95 -5.04
N GLY A 84 -1.35 5.65 -3.96
CA GLY A 84 -1.50 6.33 -2.67
C GLY A 84 -0.50 7.49 -2.56
N TYR A 85 -0.94 8.62 -1.99
CA TYR A 85 -0.07 9.76 -1.76
C TYR A 85 0.13 9.98 -0.26
N ASN A 86 1.37 10.16 0.15
CA ASN A 86 1.74 10.54 1.52
C ASN A 86 2.78 11.65 1.50
N THR A 87 2.82 12.48 2.53
CA THR A 87 3.97 13.32 2.80
C THR A 87 4.95 12.60 3.73
N LEU A 88 6.20 13.07 3.77
CA LEU A 88 7.15 12.56 4.76
C LEU A 88 6.73 12.90 6.19
N GLN A 89 6.03 14.02 6.40
CA GLN A 89 5.45 14.38 7.69
C GLN A 89 4.36 13.39 8.08
N GLY A 90 3.42 13.08 7.17
CA GLY A 90 2.38 12.08 7.39
C GLY A 90 2.97 10.74 7.83
N LEU A 91 4.05 10.28 7.19
CA LEU A 91 4.70 9.02 7.60
C LEU A 91 5.49 9.10 8.92
N ARG A 92 5.66 10.28 9.53
CA ARG A 92 6.29 10.42 10.85
C ARG A 92 5.27 10.65 11.96
N GLU A 93 4.13 11.23 11.62
CA GLU A 93 3.10 11.68 12.54
C GLU A 93 1.77 10.98 12.23
N LYS A 94 1.40 10.01 13.08
CA LYS A 94 0.20 9.17 12.90
C LYS A 94 -1.08 9.99 12.67
N ASP A 95 -1.23 11.11 13.37
CA ASP A 95 -2.41 11.96 13.25
C ASP A 95 -2.47 12.64 11.87
N VAL A 96 -1.33 13.09 11.35
CA VAL A 96 -1.24 13.62 9.99
C VAL A 96 -1.53 12.52 8.99
N PHE A 97 -0.94 11.33 9.16
CA PHE A 97 -1.21 10.17 8.30
C PHE A 97 -2.69 9.84 8.17
N ALA A 98 -3.45 9.91 9.28
CA ALA A 98 -4.87 9.60 9.30
C ALA A 98 -5.71 10.54 8.39
N HIS A 99 -5.21 11.74 8.12
CA HIS A 99 -5.81 12.67 7.15
C HIS A 99 -5.33 12.42 5.71
N GLU A 100 -4.15 11.83 5.53
CA GLU A 100 -3.56 11.60 4.22
C GLU A 100 -3.89 10.23 3.62
N SER A 101 -4.23 9.23 4.44
CA SER A 101 -4.37 7.83 4.01
C SER A 101 -5.52 7.08 4.70
N PHE A 102 -6.16 6.18 3.94
CA PHE A 102 -7.12 5.20 4.46
C PHE A 102 -6.45 3.93 5.00
N ALA A 103 -5.15 3.76 4.75
CA ALA A 103 -4.42 2.59 5.21
C ALA A 103 -4.26 2.59 6.74
N ASN A 104 -3.91 1.44 7.29
CA ASN A 104 -3.49 1.39 8.69
C ASN A 104 -2.05 1.93 8.78
N TYR A 105 -1.80 2.85 9.72
CA TYR A 105 -0.52 3.55 9.84
C TYR A 105 0.64 2.60 10.08
N GLU A 106 0.50 1.69 11.05
CA GLU A 106 1.55 0.75 11.40
C GLU A 106 1.87 -0.19 10.23
N TRP A 107 0.84 -0.63 9.51
CA TRP A 107 0.97 -1.45 8.31
C TRP A 107 1.73 -0.70 7.21
N SER A 108 1.34 0.54 6.89
CA SER A 108 2.01 1.33 5.86
C SER A 108 3.46 1.65 6.21
N LEU A 109 3.77 1.82 7.50
CA LEU A 109 5.15 1.95 7.93
C LEU A 109 5.95 0.66 7.74
N LEU A 110 5.38 -0.51 8.02
CA LEU A 110 6.03 -1.77 7.73
C LEU A 110 6.28 -1.96 6.23
N ASP A 111 5.29 -1.64 5.39
CA ASP A 111 5.42 -1.71 3.93
C ASP A 111 6.63 -0.90 3.46
N LEU A 112 6.74 0.34 3.91
CA LEU A 112 7.78 1.25 3.43
C LEU A 112 9.14 1.02 4.10
N LYS A 113 9.17 0.74 5.41
CA LYS A 113 10.39 0.63 6.21
C LYS A 113 11.18 -0.63 5.90
N CYS A 114 10.50 -1.76 5.71
CA CYS A 114 11.13 -3.05 5.41
C CYS A 114 11.35 -3.18 3.90
N GLN A 115 12.57 -3.54 3.50
CA GLN A 115 12.91 -3.70 2.08
C GLN A 115 12.26 -4.95 1.47
N GLU A 116 11.87 -5.90 2.32
CA GLU A 116 11.17 -7.13 1.96
C GLU A 116 9.73 -6.85 1.52
N ASN A 117 9.12 -5.79 2.05
CA ASN A 117 7.71 -5.46 1.79
C ASN A 117 7.53 -4.45 0.64
N SER A 118 8.60 -3.75 0.24
CA SER A 118 8.52 -2.71 -0.79
C SER A 118 9.77 -2.59 -1.65
N GLN A 119 9.55 -2.20 -2.89
CA GLN A 119 10.62 -1.82 -3.81
C GLN A 119 10.68 -0.30 -3.97
N LEU A 120 11.85 0.30 -3.79
CA LEU A 120 12.09 1.70 -4.18
C LEU A 120 12.13 1.77 -5.71
N LEU A 121 11.25 2.58 -6.30
CA LEU A 121 11.10 2.72 -7.75
C LEU A 121 11.76 4.02 -8.25
N TYR A 122 11.64 5.11 -7.50
CA TYR A 122 12.15 6.41 -7.91
C TYR A 122 12.47 7.29 -6.70
N GLY A 123 13.44 8.19 -6.86
CA GLY A 123 13.74 9.22 -5.87
C GLY A 123 14.68 8.78 -4.75
N LYS A 124 14.57 9.42 -3.59
CA LYS A 124 15.46 9.19 -2.45
C LYS A 124 14.93 8.06 -1.58
N ASP A 125 15.80 7.15 -1.14
CA ASP A 125 15.40 6.20 -0.11
C ASP A 125 15.16 6.94 1.22
N ILE A 126 13.91 6.92 1.68
CA ILE A 126 13.48 7.59 2.92
C ILE A 126 13.39 6.63 4.11
N ARG A 127 13.73 5.34 3.97
CA ARG A 127 13.53 4.35 5.05
C ARG A 127 14.20 4.75 6.36
N ASN A 128 15.39 5.33 6.30
CA ASN A 128 16.11 5.82 7.47
C ASN A 128 15.45 7.04 8.14
N GLN A 129 14.51 7.69 7.46
CA GLN A 129 13.78 8.88 7.92
C GLN A 129 12.42 8.55 8.53
N LEU A 130 11.96 7.31 8.38
CA LEU A 130 10.71 6.80 8.96
C LEU A 130 10.90 6.36 10.40
N PRO A 131 9.83 6.33 11.23
CA PRO A 131 9.87 5.79 12.58
C PRO A 131 10.49 4.39 12.65
N LYS A 132 11.05 4.03 13.82
CA LYS A 132 11.56 2.67 14.03
C LYS A 132 10.38 1.72 14.23
N ILE A 133 10.49 0.51 13.71
CA ILE A 133 9.46 -0.53 13.84
C ILE A 133 9.25 -0.90 15.31
N SER A 134 10.30 -0.85 16.12
CA SER A 134 10.26 -1.08 17.57
C SER A 134 9.35 -0.11 18.32
N ASP A 135 9.10 1.06 17.75
CA ASP A 135 8.36 2.14 18.40
C ASP A 135 6.87 2.12 18.01
N LEU A 136 6.48 1.22 17.09
CA LEU A 136 5.10 1.08 16.63
C LEU A 136 4.22 0.47 17.72
N LYS A 137 3.10 1.14 18.00
CA LYS A 137 2.05 0.67 18.90
C LYS A 137 0.87 0.24 18.07
N TYR A 138 0.70 -1.08 17.94
CA TYR A 138 -0.38 -1.66 17.16
C TYR A 138 -1.71 -1.50 17.87
N ASP A 139 -2.67 -0.92 17.15
CA ASP A 139 -4.08 -0.96 17.52
C ASP A 139 -4.68 -2.29 17.06
N PHE A 140 -4.61 -3.27 17.95
CA PHE A 140 -5.09 -4.63 17.70
C PHE A 140 -6.60 -4.66 17.43
N ASP A 141 -7.35 -3.72 18.01
CA ASP A 141 -8.79 -3.60 17.77
C ASP A 141 -9.06 -3.08 16.35
N ASP A 142 -8.33 -2.06 15.86
CA ASP A 142 -8.42 -1.59 14.47
C ASP A 142 -8.12 -2.72 13.47
N ILE A 143 -7.04 -3.48 13.70
CA ILE A 143 -6.66 -4.60 12.82
C ILE A 143 -7.76 -5.68 12.81
N PHE A 144 -8.31 -6.01 13.98
CA PHE A 144 -9.39 -7.00 14.08
C PHE A 144 -10.68 -6.51 13.41
N VAL A 145 -11.10 -5.26 13.66
CA VAL A 145 -12.27 -4.65 13.02
C VAL A 145 -12.13 -4.63 11.49
N ARG A 146 -10.96 -4.29 10.96
CA ARG A 146 -10.71 -4.34 9.50
C ARG A 146 -10.79 -5.76 8.96
N SER A 147 -10.33 -6.76 9.70
CA SER A 147 -10.45 -8.18 9.33
C SER A 147 -11.93 -8.60 9.26
N LEU A 148 -12.71 -8.26 10.29
CA LEU A 148 -14.14 -8.53 10.35
C LEU A 148 -14.93 -7.81 9.25
N TYR A 149 -14.58 -6.55 8.95
CA TYR A 149 -15.19 -5.78 7.87
C TYR A 149 -15.06 -6.49 6.52
N HIS A 150 -13.87 -6.99 6.19
CA HIS A 150 -13.66 -7.73 4.94
C HIS A 150 -14.38 -9.09 4.93
N LEU A 151 -14.46 -9.76 6.09
CA LEU A 151 -15.19 -11.01 6.23
C LEU A 151 -16.69 -10.81 6.00
N ASP A 152 -17.29 -9.83 6.68
CA ASP A 152 -18.71 -9.45 6.51
C ASP A 152 -19.01 -9.06 5.05
N LYS A 153 -18.14 -8.24 4.44
CA LYS A 153 -18.26 -7.85 3.04
C LYS A 153 -18.18 -9.04 2.08
N SER A 154 -17.36 -10.05 2.39
CA SER A 154 -17.30 -11.30 1.62
C SER A 154 -18.64 -12.07 1.70
N LEU A 155 -19.21 -12.20 2.89
CA LEU A 155 -20.47 -12.90 3.14
C LEU A 155 -21.66 -12.19 2.49
N LYS A 156 -21.72 -10.86 2.58
CA LYS A 156 -22.78 -10.05 1.95
C LYS A 156 -22.77 -10.17 0.42
N LYS A 157 -21.58 -10.23 -0.20
CA LYS A 157 -21.43 -10.37 -1.66
C LYS A 157 -21.72 -11.78 -2.19
N ARG A 158 -21.70 -12.80 -1.31
CA ARG A 158 -22.04 -14.20 -1.67
C ARG A 158 -23.53 -14.39 -1.98
N LYS A 159 -24.40 -13.46 -1.58
CA LYS A 159 -25.86 -13.56 -1.77
C LYS A 159 -26.34 -13.34 -3.21
N SER A 160 -25.46 -13.03 -4.17
CA SER A 160 -25.78 -12.95 -5.60
C SER A 160 -24.79 -13.77 -6.43
N SER A 161 -25.30 -14.64 -7.33
CA SER A 161 -24.52 -15.61 -8.13
C SER A 161 -23.44 -14.99 -9.04
N GLU A 162 -23.55 -13.70 -9.37
CA GLU A 162 -22.61 -12.98 -10.24
C GLU A 162 -21.36 -12.42 -9.54
N LYS A 163 -21.25 -12.51 -8.20
CA LYS A 163 -20.19 -11.80 -7.44
C LYS A 163 -19.17 -12.70 -6.73
N THR A 164 -19.07 -13.96 -7.13
CA THR A 164 -18.18 -14.97 -6.51
C THR A 164 -16.72 -14.52 -6.45
N LEU A 165 -16.18 -13.92 -7.51
CA LEU A 165 -14.77 -13.46 -7.53
C LEU A 165 -14.52 -12.33 -6.51
N VAL A 166 -15.46 -11.40 -6.40
CA VAL A 166 -15.37 -10.30 -5.45
C VAL A 166 -15.50 -10.80 -4.01
N SER A 167 -16.38 -11.76 -3.76
CA SER A 167 -16.51 -12.41 -2.44
C SER A 167 -15.22 -13.12 -2.02
N LYS A 168 -14.60 -13.89 -2.92
CA LYS A 168 -13.29 -14.54 -2.68
C LYS A 168 -12.20 -13.51 -2.36
N ARG A 169 -12.11 -12.42 -3.14
CA ARG A 169 -11.12 -11.35 -2.91
C ARG A 169 -11.26 -10.72 -1.52
N GLU A 170 -12.48 -10.43 -1.07
CA GLU A 170 -12.68 -9.86 0.27
C GLU A 170 -12.38 -10.90 1.36
N PHE A 171 -12.70 -12.18 1.15
CA PHE A 171 -12.34 -13.25 2.08
C PHE A 171 -10.83 -13.38 2.26
N THR A 172 -10.07 -13.42 1.16
CA THR A 172 -8.60 -13.46 1.21
C THR A 172 -8.03 -12.26 1.96
N LYS A 173 -8.57 -11.06 1.75
CA LYS A 173 -8.18 -9.86 2.51
C LYS A 173 -8.47 -9.99 4.01
N ALA A 174 -9.56 -10.65 4.38
CA ALA A 174 -9.91 -10.90 5.78
C ALA A 174 -8.95 -11.91 6.42
N VAL A 175 -8.73 -13.06 5.77
CA VAL A 175 -7.81 -14.12 6.23
C VAL A 175 -6.40 -13.55 6.40
N PHE A 176 -5.94 -12.76 5.44
CA PHE A 176 -4.62 -12.17 5.49
C PHE A 176 -4.44 -11.19 6.66
N LYS A 177 -5.40 -10.28 6.87
CA LYS A 177 -5.35 -9.35 8.03
C LYS A 177 -5.44 -10.08 9.36
N PHE A 178 -6.26 -11.13 9.42
CA PHE A 178 -6.37 -11.97 10.61
C PHE A 178 -5.08 -12.77 10.88
N GLY A 179 -4.43 -13.29 9.83
CA GLY A 179 -3.13 -13.94 9.94
C GLY A 179 -2.05 -12.98 10.41
N PHE A 180 -1.96 -11.79 9.80
CA PHE A 180 -1.05 -10.73 10.23
C PHE A 180 -1.28 -10.35 11.71
N TYR A 181 -2.54 -10.19 12.11
CA TYR A 181 -2.91 -9.95 13.51
C TYR A 181 -2.32 -11.02 14.44
N LEU A 182 -2.54 -12.30 14.14
CA LEU A 182 -2.05 -13.39 14.98
C LEU A 182 -0.53 -13.40 15.05
N CYS A 183 0.15 -13.29 13.90
CA CYS A 183 1.60 -13.22 13.84
C CYS A 183 2.14 -12.07 14.67
N LYS A 184 1.57 -10.86 14.55
CA LYS A 184 2.01 -9.69 15.31
C LYS A 184 1.68 -9.78 16.80
N TYR A 185 0.55 -10.39 17.15
CA TYR A 185 0.11 -10.57 18.53
C TYR A 185 1.03 -11.53 19.29
N PHE A 186 1.38 -12.66 18.68
CA PHE A 186 2.26 -13.67 19.28
C PHE A 186 3.75 -13.34 19.13
N ASP A 187 4.14 -12.66 18.06
CA ASP A 187 5.50 -12.21 17.78
C ASP A 187 5.52 -10.72 17.42
N LYS A 188 5.90 -9.89 18.40
CA LYS A 188 6.01 -8.44 18.22
C LYS A 188 7.10 -8.04 17.20
N SER A 189 8.02 -8.94 16.85
CA SER A 189 9.04 -8.69 15.84
C SER A 189 8.57 -8.95 14.42
N TYR A 190 7.44 -9.65 14.23
CA TYR A 190 6.89 -9.95 12.91
C TYR A 190 6.61 -8.66 12.11
N TYR A 191 7.05 -8.61 10.86
CA TYR A 191 7.05 -7.38 10.05
C TYR A 191 6.58 -7.56 8.62
N LEU A 192 6.31 -8.80 8.19
CA LEU A 192 5.94 -9.09 6.81
C LEU A 192 4.50 -8.66 6.54
N THR A 193 4.29 -8.01 5.41
CA THR A 193 2.99 -7.44 5.01
C THR A 193 2.51 -7.95 3.64
N SER A 194 3.17 -8.99 3.11
CA SER A 194 2.66 -9.87 2.07
C SER A 194 2.87 -11.34 2.44
N VAL A 195 2.42 -12.25 1.57
CA VAL A 195 2.65 -13.69 1.73
C VAL A 195 4.02 -14.01 1.16
N HIS A 196 4.97 -14.34 2.03
CA HIS A 196 6.30 -14.81 1.63
C HIS A 196 6.42 -16.32 1.82
N ASN A 197 7.19 -16.97 0.94
CA ASN A 197 7.58 -18.37 1.07
C ASN A 197 8.76 -18.56 2.03
#